data_AF-A0A3E0H8A3-F1
#
_entry.id   AF-A0A3E0H8A3-F1
#
_cell.length_a   1.000
_cell.length_b   1.000
_cell.length_c   1.000
_cell.angle_alpha   90.00
_cell.angle_beta   90.00
_cell.angle_gamma   90.00
#
_symmetry.space_group_name_H-M   'P 1'
#
loop_
_entity.id
_entity.type
_entity.pdbx_description
1 polymer ?
#
loop_
_entity_poly.entity_id
_entity_poly.type
_entity_poly.pdbx_seq_one_letter_code
_entity_poly.pdbx_strand_id
1 'polypeptide(L)' 'MGCRPRGAYEEEIAKAFTDTLRELAHPDPEAAARTISLLVDGSVAHSIVYGDSTPIKDARRMVEMLLDRSS' A
#
# COMPACT_ATOMS: atom_id res chain seq x y z
N MET A 1 22.79 -3.10 19.06
CA MET A 1 21.55 -3.61 18.44
C MET A 1 20.46 -2.60 18.73
N GLY A 2 20.18 -1.69 17.79
CA GLY A 2 19.24 -0.59 18.01
C GLY A 2 17.81 -1.03 17.71
N CYS A 3 16.89 -0.87 18.66
CA CYS A 3 15.46 -1.03 18.38
C CYS A 3 15.05 0.06 17.37
N ARG A 4 14.45 -0.35 16.24
CA ARG A 4 13.88 0.60 15.29
C ARG A 4 12.74 1.39 15.97
N PRO A 5 12.58 2.68 15.67
CA PRO A 5 11.45 3.45 16.17
C PRO A 5 10.14 2.81 15.69
N ARG A 6 9.10 2.86 16.54
CA ARG A 6 7.76 2.38 16.20
C ARG A 6 7.26 3.14 14.97
N GLY A 7 6.80 2.43 13.94
CA GLY A 7 6.36 3.05 12.70
C GLY A 7 7.43 3.13 11.60
N ALA A 8 8.70 2.82 11.90
CA ALA A 8 9.79 2.95 10.92
C ALA A 8 9.58 2.06 9.69
N TYR A 9 8.99 0.88 9.87
CA TYR A 9 8.71 -0.03 8.75
C TYR A 9 7.57 0.52 7.87
N GLU A 10 6.50 0.99 8.49
CA GLU A 10 5.36 1.59 7.82
C GLU A 10 5.75 2.87 7.07
N GLU A 11 6.65 3.68 7.64
CA GLU A 11 7.24 4.85 6.98
C GLU A 11 8.14 4.45 5.80
N GLU A 12 8.99 3.42 5.95
CA GLU A 12 9.82 2.89 4.86
C GLU A 12 8.95 2.40 3.68
N ILE A 13 7.87 1.67 3.96
CA ILE A 13 6.92 1.16 2.95
C ILE A 13 6.16 2.31 2.28
N ALA A 14 5.59 3.23 3.05
CA ALA A 14 4.86 4.37 2.50
C ALA A 14 5.77 5.26 1.64
N LYS A 15 7.02 5.43 2.05
CA LYS A 15 8.04 6.14 1.26
C LYS A 15 8.33 5.42 -0.05
N ALA A 16 8.54 4.10 -0.04
CA ALA A 16 8.78 3.32 -1.26
C ALA A 16 7.62 3.42 -2.25
N PHE A 17 6.38 3.33 -1.79
CA PHE A 17 5.21 3.54 -2.65
C PHE A 17 5.11 4.96 -3.19
N THR A 18 5.36 5.97 -2.34
CA THR A 18 5.33 7.38 -2.75
C THR A 18 6.38 7.66 -3.83
N ASP A 19 7.61 7.16 -3.64
CA ASP A 19 8.71 7.36 -4.59
C ASP A 19 8.39 6.67 -5.93
N THR A 20 7.82 5.46 -5.90
CA THR A 20 7.34 4.76 -7.12
C THR A 20 6.23 5.54 -7.83
N LEU A 21 5.25 6.05 -7.09
CA LEU A 21 4.12 6.81 -7.67
C LEU A 21 4.56 8.14 -8.28
N ARG A 22 5.62 8.76 -7.73
CA ARG A 22 6.25 9.95 -8.33
C ARG A 22 6.94 9.63 -9.65
N GLU A 23 7.65 8.50 -9.73
CA GLU A 23 8.25 8.02 -10.99
C GLU A 23 7.18 7.79 -12.08
N LEU A 24 5.99 7.38 -11.68
CA LEU A 24 4.82 7.20 -12.56
C LEU A 24 4.04 8.50 -12.82
N ALA A 25 4.50 9.65 -12.32
CA ALA A 25 3.82 10.94 -12.44
C ALA A 25 2.36 10.94 -11.93
N HIS A 26 2.07 10.13 -10.90
CA HIS A 26 0.74 10.09 -10.30
C HIS A 26 0.35 11.47 -9.73
N PRO A 27 -0.89 11.96 -9.95
CA PRO A 27 -1.30 13.32 -9.58
C PRO A 27 -1.29 13.59 -8.08
N ASP A 28 -1.47 12.54 -7.27
CA ASP A 28 -1.40 12.61 -5.81
C ASP A 28 -0.66 11.38 -5.26
N PRO A 29 0.69 11.38 -5.27
CA PRO A 29 1.48 10.20 -4.93
C PRO A 29 1.44 9.88 -3.44
N GLU A 30 1.32 10.88 -2.56
CA GLU A 30 1.26 10.66 -1.12
C GLU A 30 -0.06 10.04 -0.68
N ALA A 31 -1.20 10.54 -1.18
CA ALA A 31 -2.49 9.97 -0.83
C ALA A 31 -2.63 8.55 -1.39
N ALA A 32 -2.24 8.34 -2.65
CA ALA A 32 -2.28 7.02 -3.26
C ALA A 32 -1.37 6.01 -2.54
N ALA A 33 -0.15 6.40 -2.15
CA ALA A 33 0.75 5.52 -1.38
C ALA A 33 0.10 5.07 -0.05
N ARG A 34 -0.52 5.98 0.69
CA ARG A 34 -1.22 5.66 1.94
C ARG A 34 -2.41 4.73 1.70
N THR A 35 -3.16 4.93 0.62
CA THR A 35 -4.27 4.04 0.24
C THR A 35 -3.78 2.64 -0.11
N ILE A 36 -2.69 2.53 -0.87
CA ILE A 36 -2.06 1.25 -1.20
C ILE A 36 -1.62 0.53 0.08
N SER A 37 -0.91 1.21 0.99
CA SER A 37 -0.49 0.62 2.27
C SER A 37 -1.68 0.09 3.07
N LEU A 38 -2.77 0.87 3.19
CA LEU A 38 -3.97 0.45 3.91
C LEU A 38 -4.63 -0.80 3.30
N LEU A 39 -4.69 -0.87 1.96
CA LEU A 39 -5.25 -2.02 1.26
C LEU A 39 -4.41 -3.29 1.49
N VAL A 40 -3.08 -3.15 1.44
CA VAL A 40 -2.15 -4.25 1.74
C VAL A 40 -2.33 -4.73 3.17
N ASP A 41 -2.29 -3.83 4.16
CA ASP A 41 -2.45 -4.17 5.57
C ASP A 41 -3.80 -4.86 5.84
N GLY A 42 -4.88 -4.33 5.28
CA GLY A 42 -6.22 -4.91 5.41
C GLY A 42 -6.32 -6.31 4.81
N SER A 43 -5.74 -6.53 3.63
CA SER A 43 -5.75 -7.83 2.95
C SER A 43 -4.92 -8.88 3.69
N VAL A 44 -3.78 -8.49 4.25
CA VAL A 44 -2.91 -9.36 5.06
C VAL A 44 -3.61 -9.70 6.38
N ALA A 45 -4.15 -8.70 7.07
CA ALA A 45 -4.90 -8.92 8.31
C ALA A 45 -6.09 -9.86 8.10
N HIS A 46 -6.87 -9.66 7.03
CA HIS A 46 -7.97 -10.56 6.67
C HIS A 46 -7.48 -11.99 6.45
N SER A 47 -6.41 -12.17 5.68
CA SER A 47 -5.86 -13.49 5.38
C SER A 47 -5.42 -14.23 6.65
N ILE A 48 -4.84 -13.50 7.61
CA ILE A 48 -4.43 -14.06 8.91
C ILE A 48 -5.65 -14.45 9.75
N VAL A 49 -6.66 -13.57 9.83
CA VAL A 49 -7.82 -13.78 10.72
C VAL A 49 -8.76 -14.85 10.19
N TYR A 50 -9.01 -14.89 8.89
CA TYR A 50 -10.02 -15.75 8.28
C TYR A 50 -9.44 -16.93 7.49
N GLY A 51 -8.12 -17.00 7.31
CA GLY A 51 -7.47 -18.03 6.49
C GLY A 51 -7.81 -17.92 5.00
N ASP A 52 -8.34 -16.76 4.56
CA ASP A 52 -8.79 -16.53 3.19
C ASP A 52 -8.03 -15.35 2.55
N SER A 53 -7.32 -15.67 1.46
CA SER A 53 -6.55 -14.74 0.64
C SER A 53 -7.35 -14.04 -0.46
N THR A 54 -8.64 -14.33 -0.62
CA THR A 54 -9.49 -13.71 -1.64
C THR A 54 -9.40 -12.18 -1.65
N PRO A 55 -9.37 -11.49 -0.49
CA PRO A 55 -9.26 -10.03 -0.47
C PRO A 55 -7.95 -9.46 -1.01
N ILE A 56 -6.89 -10.27 -1.18
CA ILE A 56 -5.66 -9.83 -1.84
C ILE A 56 -5.94 -9.52 -3.32
N LYS A 57 -6.82 -10.29 -3.98
CA LYS A 57 -7.20 -10.05 -5.37
C LYS A 57 -8.01 -8.76 -5.52
N ASP A 58 -8.89 -8.50 -4.57
CA ASP A 58 -9.69 -7.27 -4.55
C ASP A 58 -8.81 -6.04 -4.25
N ALA A 59 -7.89 -6.16 -3.29
CA ALA A 59 -6.91 -5.12 -3.00
C ALA A 59 -6.06 -4.80 -4.22
N ARG A 60 -5.57 -5.81 -4.95
CA ARG A 60 -4.85 -5.62 -6.21
C ARG A 60 -5.68 -4.84 -7.22
N ARG A 61 -6.93 -5.23 -7.45
CA ARG A 61 -7.82 -4.53 -8.39
C ARG A 61 -8.06 -3.08 -7.99
N MET A 62 -8.17 -2.79 -6.70
CA MET A 62 -8.29 -1.43 -6.19
C MET A 62 -7.02 -0.60 -6.43
N VAL A 63 -5.85 -1.20 -6.26
CA VAL A 63 -4.56 -0.56 -6.60
C VAL A 63 -4.47 -0.27 -8.10
N GLU A 64 -4.85 -1.21 -8.96
CA GLU A 64 -4.88 -1.00 -10.42
C GLU A 64 -5.78 0.20 -10.79
N MET A 65 -6.98 0.30 -10.21
CA MET A 65 -7.87 1.44 -10.42
C MET A 65 -7.31 2.78 -9.92
N LEU A 66 -6.55 2.76 -8.81
CA LEU A 66 -5.88 3.96 -8.30
C LEU A 66 -4.79 4.43 -9.27
N LEU A 67 -4.03 3.50 -9.83
CA LEU A 67 -3.01 3.79 -10.82
C LEU A 67 -3.60 4.29 -12.14
N ASP A 68 -4.70 3.70 -12.63
CA ASP A 68 -5.34 4.12 -13.89
C ASP A 68 -5.96 5.53 -13.84
N ARG A 69 -6.31 6.02 -12.64
CA ARG A 69 -6.82 7.40 -12.44
C ARG A 69 -5.80 8.50 -12.76
N SER A 70 -4.57 8.13 -13.13
CA SER A 70 -3.49 9.05 -13.50
C SER A 70 -3.36 9.31 -15.01
N SER A 71 -4.19 8.68 -15.88
CA SER A 71 -4.22 8.94 -17.34
C SER A 71 -5.26 9.97 -17.76
#